data_AF-A0A925L5V6-F1
#
_entry.id   AF-A0A925L5V6-F1
#
_cell.length_a   1.000
_cell.length_b   1.000
_cell.length_c   1.000
_cell.angle_alpha   90.00
_cell.angle_beta   90.00
_cell.angle_gamma   90.00
#
_symmetry.space_group_name_H-M   'P 1'
#
loop_
_entity.id
_entity.type
_entity.pdbx_description
1 polymer ?
#
loop_
_entity_poly.entity_id
_entity_poly.type
_entity_poly.pdbx_seq_one_letter_code
_entity_poly.pdbx_strand_id
1 'polypeptide(L)' 'MSGFRTHDGQHSDRMPIKRTADEKKRMLAQLKEQQATLKPWVAEGVKTSLAKRIADLESELKVAPVRR' A
#
# COMPACT_ATOMS: atom_id res chain seq x y z
N MET A 1 -1.43 -18.41 -31.61
CA MET A 1 -1.26 -16.95 -31.50
C MET A 1 -1.78 -16.52 -30.14
N SER A 2 -0.97 -15.77 -29.38
CA SER A 2 -1.28 -14.78 -28.31
C SER A 2 -2.65 -14.88 -27.60
N GLY A 3 -2.77 -14.93 -26.28
CA GLY A 3 -1.80 -14.70 -25.21
C GLY A 3 -2.50 -14.87 -23.86
N PHE A 4 -1.92 -15.67 -22.98
CA PHE A 4 -2.33 -15.71 -21.58
C PHE A 4 -1.91 -14.39 -20.94
N ARG A 5 -2.87 -13.50 -20.69
CA ARG A 5 -2.67 -12.34 -19.82
C ARG A 5 -2.50 -12.88 -18.40
N THR A 6 -1.26 -13.07 -18.00
CA THR A 6 -0.90 -13.41 -16.63
C THR A 6 -1.47 -12.33 -15.71
N HIS A 7 -2.49 -12.66 -14.93
CA HIS A 7 -3.00 -11.82 -13.85
C HIS A 7 -1.99 -11.87 -12.70
N ASP A 8 -0.95 -11.06 -12.83
CA ASP A 8 0.15 -10.84 -11.88
C ASP A 8 -0.37 -10.15 -10.60
N GLY A 9 -1.17 -10.85 -9.80
CA GLY A 9 -1.80 -10.21 -8.64
C GLY A 9 -2.53 -11.12 -7.66
N GLN A 10 -2.51 -12.45 -7.81
CA GLN A 10 -3.06 -13.34 -6.80
C GLN A 10 -2.01 -13.65 -5.71
N HIS A 11 -1.70 -12.64 -4.90
CA HIS A 11 -1.05 -12.84 -3.62
C HIS A 11 -2.03 -12.47 -2.49
N SER A 12 -2.82 -13.46 -2.06
CA SER A 12 -3.38 -13.42 -0.72
C SER A 12 -3.51 -14.84 -0.19
N ASP A 13 -2.35 -15.45 0.08
CA ASP A 13 -2.29 -16.61 0.95
C ASP A 13 -2.77 -16.20 2.34
N ARG A 14 -3.83 -16.85 2.77
CA ARG A 14 -4.57 -16.63 4.02
C ARG A 14 -3.76 -17.05 5.25
N MET A 15 -2.64 -16.40 5.50
CA MET A 15 -2.02 -16.39 6.84
C MET A 15 -2.36 -15.08 7.54
N PRO A 16 -2.49 -15.04 8.87
CA PRO A 16 -2.45 -13.79 9.62
C PRO A 16 -1.02 -13.26 9.55
N ILE A 17 -0.66 -12.66 8.42
CA ILE A 17 0.70 -12.18 8.18
C ILE A 17 0.92 -11.04 9.17
N LYS A 18 1.83 -11.24 10.12
CA LYS A 18 2.42 -10.13 10.87
C LYS A 18 3.04 -9.22 9.82
N ARG A 19 2.32 -8.16 9.41
CA ARG A 19 2.71 -7.24 8.33
C ARG A 19 4.20 -6.93 8.43
N THR A 20 4.99 -7.61 7.62
CA THR A 20 6.45 -7.49 7.66
C THR A 20 6.83 -6.11 7.15
N ALA A 21 8.05 -5.66 7.45
CA ALA A 21 8.51 -4.34 7.00
C ALA A 21 8.36 -4.17 5.47
N ASP A 22 8.59 -5.23 4.69
CA ASP A 22 8.46 -5.19 3.25
C ASP A 22 7.01 -5.12 2.75
N GLU A 23 6.06 -5.75 3.44
CA GLU A 23 4.64 -5.60 3.12
C GLU A 23 4.13 -4.19 3.43
N LYS A 24 4.60 -3.60 4.53
CA LYS A 24 4.28 -2.19 4.84
C LYS A 24 4.84 -1.24 3.78
N LYS A 25 6.04 -1.49 3.24
CA LYS A 25 6.60 -0.73 2.11
C LYS A 25 5.76 -0.90 0.84
N ARG A 26 5.34 -2.13 0.50
CA ARG A 26 4.46 -2.40 -0.65
C ARG A 26 3.11 -1.68 -0.50
N MET A 27 2.50 -1.74 0.68
CA MET A 27 1.25 -1.06 0.97
C MET A 27 1.39 0.47 0.87
N LEU A 28 2.51 1.02 1.32
CA LEU A 28 2.81 2.45 1.15
C LEU A 28 2.95 2.84 -0.32
N ALA A 29 3.64 2.05 -1.14
CA ALA A 29 3.75 2.30 -2.56
C ALA A 29 2.37 2.29 -3.24
N GLN A 30 1.55 1.28 -2.93
CA GLN A 30 0.19 1.18 -3.47
C GLN A 30 -0.71 2.35 -3.05
N LEU A 31 -0.62 2.82 -1.80
CA LEU A 31 -1.38 3.98 -1.34
C LEU A 31 -0.96 5.27 -2.03
N LYS A 32 0.34 5.45 -2.35
CA LYS A 32 0.82 6.60 -3.12
C LYS A 32 0.36 6.56 -4.56
N GLU A 33 0.36 5.39 -5.19
CA GLU A 33 -0.21 5.22 -6.53
C GLU A 33 -1.72 5.48 -6.56
N GLN A 34 -2.45 5.01 -5.54
CA GLN A 34 -3.86 5.33 -5.37
C GLN A 34 -4.07 6.84 -5.22
N GLN A 35 -3.23 7.52 -4.43
CA GLN A 35 -3.29 8.98 -4.28
C GLN A 35 -3.10 9.70 -5.62
N ALA A 36 -2.13 9.27 -6.42
CA ALA A 36 -1.82 9.85 -7.72
C ALA A 36 -2.93 9.60 -8.75
N THR A 37 -3.68 8.50 -8.61
CA THR A 37 -4.80 8.14 -9.49
C THR A 37 -6.16 8.67 -9.00
N LEU A 38 -6.21 9.35 -7.85
CA LEU A 38 -7.44 9.95 -7.34
C LEU A 38 -7.97 11.00 -8.31
N LYS A 39 -9.27 10.92 -8.57
CA LYS A 39 -9.95 11.88 -9.43
C LYS A 39 -10.19 13.21 -8.68
N PRO A 40 -10.30 14.35 -9.38
CA PRO A 40 -10.41 15.67 -8.74
C PRO A 40 -11.62 15.80 -7.80
N TRP A 41 -12.72 15.13 -8.15
CA TRP A 41 -14.00 15.14 -7.41
C TRP A 41 -14.06 14.17 -6.21
N VAL A 42 -12.95 13.51 -5.88
CA VAL A 42 -12.87 12.70 -4.66
C VAL A 42 -13.02 13.61 -3.45
N ALA A 43 -13.85 13.19 -2.49
CA ALA A 43 -14.10 13.95 -1.26
C ALA A 43 -12.79 14.28 -0.52
N GLU A 44 -12.65 15.54 -0.09
CA GLU A 44 -11.45 16.03 0.61
C GLU A 44 -11.14 15.23 1.89
N GLY A 45 -12.18 14.72 2.57
CA GLY A 45 -12.02 13.83 3.72
C GLY A 45 -11.28 12.53 3.37
N VAL A 46 -11.52 11.97 2.19
CA VAL A 46 -10.82 10.77 1.70
C VAL A 46 -9.37 11.09 1.38
N LYS A 47 -9.09 12.21 0.69
CA LYS A 47 -7.73 12.66 0.41
C LYS A 47 -6.92 12.86 1.70
N THR A 48 -7.54 13.48 2.69
CA THR A 48 -6.92 13.74 4.01
C THR A 48 -6.69 12.44 4.78
N SER A 49 -7.67 11.54 4.80
CA SER A 49 -7.52 10.23 5.46
C SER A 49 -6.43 9.38 4.80
N LEU A 50 -6.34 9.41 3.47
CA LEU A 50 -5.32 8.69 2.72
C LEU A 50 -3.93 9.26 3.00
N ALA A 51 -3.78 10.58 3.00
CA ALA A 51 -2.52 11.25 3.34
C ALA A 51 -2.07 10.93 4.77
N LYS A 52 -2.98 10.97 5.76
CA LYS A 52 -2.70 10.55 7.14
C LYS A 52 -2.22 9.11 7.20
N ARG A 53 -2.91 8.19 6.51
CA ARG A 53 -2.55 6.77 6.49
C ARG A 53 -1.16 6.51 5.90
N ILE A 54 -0.78 7.27 4.87
CA ILE A 54 0.57 7.20 4.28
C ILE A 54 1.62 7.67 5.29
N ALA A 55 1.39 8.82 5.96
CA ALA A 55 2.31 9.37 6.95
C ALA A 55 2.49 8.46 8.17
N ASP A 56 1.41 7.84 8.65
CA ASP A 56 1.45 6.86 9.74
C ASP A 56 2.29 5.64 9.35
N LEU A 57 2.11 5.10 8.14
CA LEU A 57 2.88 3.95 7.64
C LEU A 57 4.36 4.28 7.42
N GLU A 58 4.67 5.48 6.92
CA GLU A 58 6.04 5.97 6.81
C GLU A 58 6.71 6.04 8.18
N SER A 59 5.98 6.53 9.18
CA SER A 59 6.47 6.63 10.55
C SER A 59 6.65 5.24 11.18
N GLU A 60 5.69 4.33 11.01
CA GLU A 60 5.81 2.94 11.47
C GLU A 60 7.00 2.22 10.83
N LEU A 61 7.30 2.49 9.56
CA LEU A 61 8.45 1.91 8.85
C LEU A 61 9.79 2.49 9.33
N LYS A 62 9.83 3.79 9.67
CA LYS A 62 11.02 4.43 10.25
C LYS A 62 11.27 4.01 11.68
N VAL A 63 10.20 3.87 12.46
CA VAL A 63 10.26 3.55 13.90
C VAL A 63 10.45 2.06 14.13
N ALA A 64 9.95 1.18 13.25
CA ALA A 64 10.24 -0.25 13.32
C ALA A 64 11.76 -0.44 13.17
N PRO A 65 12.50 -0.65 14.27
CA PRO A 65 13.89 -0.96 14.14
C PRO A 65 13.92 -2.31 13.44
N VAL A 66 14.64 -2.38 12.32
CA VAL A 66 15.17 -3.65 11.83
C VAL A 66 15.79 -4.32 13.04
N ARG A 67 15.09 -5.28 13.63
CA ARG A 67 15.70 -6.23 14.55
C ARG A 67 16.68 -7.00 13.68
N ARG A 68 17.93 -6.51 13.67
CA ARG A 68 19.09 -7.22 13.14
C ARG A 68 19.23 -8.57 13.84
#